data_AF-A0A7S3CU90-F1
#
_entry.id   AF-A0A7S3CU90-F1
#
_cell.length_a   1.000
_cell.length_b   1.000
_cell.length_c   1.000
_cell.angle_alpha   90.00
_cell.angle_beta   90.00
_cell.angle_gamma   90.00
#
_symmetry.space_group_name_H-M   'P 1'
#
loop_
_entity.id
_entity.type
_entity.pdbx_description
1 polymer ?
#
loop_
_entity_poly.entity_id
_entity_poly.type
_entity_poly.pdbx_seq_one_letter_code
_entity_poly.pdbx_strand_id
1 'polypeptide(L)'
;VTMDKFSILSKVKQIVTEKFDKSKKTQDDAKFLGRIEVVQAKGKKIQIYLDNCKQFSLSIATIIENNRIFGESMQLLNQGTAYEGIINGASVKLNALEIHVKKIQGVQVKLERNTNTIIEKISKFLKLIETREEQRVQYDYYRNKLNEMERPGKEAHSRKAEDQEKYSRNQTKFDKAKETFDESTREANHKLEQ
;
A
#
# COMPACT_ATOMS: atom_id res chain seq x y z
N VAL A 1 -13.97 -28.84 -3.03
CA VAL A 1 -14.45 -28.60 -1.65
C VAL A 1 -14.43 -27.09 -1.41
N THR A 2 -15.59 -26.45 -1.51
CA THR A 2 -15.76 -25.02 -1.24
C THR A 2 -15.42 -24.74 0.22
N MET A 3 -14.50 -23.80 0.46
CA MET A 3 -14.21 -23.32 1.81
C MET A 3 -15.49 -22.77 2.42
N ASP A 4 -15.91 -23.39 3.52
CA ASP A 4 -16.88 -22.84 4.45
C ASP A 4 -16.33 -21.49 4.92
N LYS A 5 -16.92 -20.38 4.45
CA LYS A 5 -16.38 -19.02 4.66
C LYS A 5 -16.25 -18.76 6.16
N PHE A 6 -15.05 -18.39 6.61
CA PHE A 6 -14.86 -17.94 7.98
C PHE A 6 -15.82 -16.77 8.28
N SER A 7 -16.72 -16.98 9.23
CA SER A 7 -17.80 -16.06 9.50
C SER A 7 -17.28 -14.73 10.07
N ILE A 8 -17.87 -13.62 9.62
CA ILE A 8 -17.63 -12.27 10.15
C ILE A 8 -17.79 -12.25 11.67
N LEU A 9 -18.79 -12.95 12.21
CA LEU A 9 -19.01 -13.04 13.66
C LEU A 9 -17.84 -13.72 14.38
N SER A 10 -17.24 -14.74 13.78
CA SER A 10 -16.07 -15.42 14.36
C SER A 10 -14.84 -14.51 14.33
N LYS A 11 -14.64 -13.75 13.26
CA LYS A 11 -13.60 -12.72 13.14
C LYS A 11 -13.74 -11.65 14.22
N VAL A 12 -14.95 -11.10 14.36
CA VAL A 12 -15.23 -10.06 15.36
C VAL A 12 -15.04 -10.60 16.78
N LYS A 13 -15.54 -11.81 17.08
CA LYS A 13 -15.35 -12.44 18.40
C LYS A 13 -13.87 -12.56 18.76
N GLN A 14 -13.04 -13.01 17.82
CA GLN A 14 -11.62 -13.16 18.05
C GLN A 14 -10.93 -11.79 18.25
N ILE A 15 -11.20 -10.80 17.39
CA ILE A 15 -10.64 -9.44 17.55
C ILE A 15 -11.01 -8.83 18.91
N VAL A 16 -12.26 -9.00 19.35
CA VAL A 16 -12.72 -8.53 20.66
C VAL A 16 -11.96 -9.27 21.78
N THR A 17 -11.83 -10.59 21.68
CA THR A 17 -11.08 -11.40 22.66
C THR A 17 -9.64 -10.91 22.80
N GLU A 18 -8.96 -10.62 21.70
CA GLU A 18 -7.58 -10.12 21.67
C GLU A 18 -7.42 -8.73 22.31
N LYS A 19 -8.47 -7.89 22.25
CA LYS A 19 -8.46 -6.58 22.92
C LYS A 19 -8.45 -6.70 24.45
N PHE A 20 -9.12 -7.72 24.99
CA PHE A 20 -9.19 -7.95 26.44
C PHE A 20 -8.07 -8.85 26.95
N ASP A 21 -7.58 -9.77 26.13
CA ASP A 21 -6.50 -10.69 26.49
C ASP A 21 -5.49 -10.80 25.34
N LYS A 22 -4.37 -10.08 25.48
CA LYS A 22 -3.30 -10.07 24.49
C LYS A 22 -2.63 -11.43 24.31
N SER A 23 -2.71 -12.33 25.31
CA SER A 23 -2.16 -13.69 25.21
C SER A 23 -2.89 -14.56 24.17
N LYS A 24 -4.11 -14.15 23.79
CA LYS A 24 -4.93 -14.83 22.77
C LYS A 24 -4.55 -14.47 21.35
N LYS A 25 -3.69 -13.46 21.17
CA LYS A 25 -3.14 -13.02 19.89
C LYS A 25 -1.73 -13.58 19.69
N THR A 26 -1.50 -14.26 18.57
CA THR A 26 -0.16 -14.55 18.07
C THR A 26 0.56 -13.24 17.79
N GLN A 27 1.72 -13.06 18.43
CA GLN A 27 2.53 -11.86 18.29
C GLN A 27 3.52 -12.05 17.15
N ASP A 28 3.62 -11.02 16.32
CA ASP A 28 4.68 -10.95 15.31
C ASP A 28 5.99 -10.48 15.94
N ASP A 29 7.10 -10.89 15.35
CA ASP A 29 8.42 -10.37 15.72
C ASP A 29 8.49 -8.86 15.46
N ALA A 30 9.07 -8.12 16.42
CA ALA A 30 9.23 -6.67 16.32
C ALA A 30 10.03 -6.27 15.07
N LYS A 31 11.00 -7.09 14.65
CA LYS A 31 11.76 -6.85 13.42
C LYS A 31 10.88 -6.93 12.17
N PHE A 32 9.91 -7.85 12.13
CA PHE A 32 8.97 -7.99 11.02
C PHE A 32 8.07 -6.75 10.93
N LEU A 33 7.48 -6.33 12.05
CA LEU A 33 6.65 -5.13 12.11
C LEU A 33 7.42 -3.88 11.70
N GLY A 34 8.65 -3.70 12.20
CA GLY A 34 9.50 -2.57 11.83
C GLY A 34 9.83 -2.52 10.33
N ARG A 35 10.01 -3.68 9.67
CA ARG A 35 10.22 -3.73 8.21
C ARG A 35 8.97 -3.28 7.45
N ILE A 36 7.77 -3.66 7.88
CA ILE A 36 6.51 -3.20 7.28
C ILE A 36 6.35 -1.68 7.43
N GLU A 37 6.63 -1.15 8.61
CA GLU A 37 6.56 0.29 8.88
C GLU A 37 7.53 1.08 7.98
N VAL A 38 8.74 0.56 7.77
CA VAL A 38 9.72 1.16 6.85
C VAL A 38 9.17 1.19 5.41
N VAL A 39 8.54 0.10 4.94
CA VAL A 39 7.94 0.04 3.60
C VAL A 39 6.81 1.07 3.46
N GLN A 40 5.93 1.16 4.46
CA GLN A 40 4.83 2.14 4.47
C GLN A 40 5.36 3.58 4.47
N ALA A 41 6.34 3.87 5.33
CA ALA A 41 6.94 5.20 5.42
C ALA A 41 7.65 5.59 4.12
N LYS A 42 8.40 4.67 3.51
CA LYS A 42 9.02 4.89 2.19
C LYS A 42 7.97 5.10 1.10
N GLY A 43 6.89 4.31 1.09
CA GLY A 43 5.77 4.49 0.15
C GLY A 43 5.16 5.89 0.23
N LYS A 44 4.90 6.40 1.44
CA LYS A 44 4.42 7.77 1.65
C LYS A 44 5.41 8.82 1.14
N LYS A 45 6.70 8.68 1.44
CA LYS A 45 7.74 9.60 0.96
C LYS A 45 7.83 9.63 -0.57
N ILE A 46 7.74 8.47 -1.20
CA ILE A 46 7.75 8.33 -2.66
C ILE A 46 6.53 9.04 -3.28
N GLN A 47 5.34 8.88 -2.70
CA GLN A 47 4.13 9.56 -3.15
C GLN A 47 4.28 11.09 -3.05
N ILE A 48 4.73 11.60 -1.89
CA ILE A 48 4.97 13.04 -1.68
C ILE A 48 5.97 13.58 -2.71
N TYR A 49 7.05 12.84 -2.97
CA TYR A 49 8.03 13.25 -3.97
C TYR A 49 7.42 13.33 -5.38
N LEU A 50 6.62 12.34 -5.78
CA LEU A 50 5.92 12.37 -7.07
C LEU A 50 5.00 13.57 -7.19
N ASP A 51 4.21 13.85 -6.14
CA ASP A 51 3.28 14.97 -6.13
C ASP A 51 4.02 16.31 -6.24
N ASN A 52 5.13 16.47 -5.52
CA ASN A 52 6.00 17.64 -5.63
C ASN A 52 6.57 17.82 -7.05
N CYS A 53 7.01 16.73 -7.70
CA CYS A 53 7.50 16.80 -9.07
C CYS A 53 6.39 17.20 -10.07
N LYS A 54 5.16 16.71 -9.87
CA LYS A 54 4.00 17.11 -10.68
C LYS A 54 3.71 18.61 -10.52
N GLN A 55 3.67 19.10 -9.29
CA GLN A 55 3.42 20.51 -8.99
C GLN A 55 4.51 21.42 -9.52
N PHE A 56 5.77 21.02 -9.39
CA PHE A 56 6.91 21.75 -9.95
C PHE A 56 6.83 21.87 -11.47
N SER A 57 6.55 20.75 -12.17
CA SER A 57 6.40 20.74 -13.62
C SER A 57 5.25 21.64 -14.10
N LEU A 58 4.09 21.56 -13.43
CA LEU A 58 2.94 22.42 -13.71
C LEU A 58 3.29 23.90 -13.52
N SER A 59 3.95 24.22 -12.40
CA SER A 59 4.35 25.59 -12.07
C SER A 59 5.31 26.18 -13.10
N ILE A 60 6.29 25.40 -13.57
CA ILE A 60 7.21 25.84 -14.63
C ILE A 60 6.46 26.08 -15.94
N ALA A 61 5.55 25.17 -16.33
CA ALA A 61 4.76 25.33 -17.54
C ALA A 61 3.92 26.61 -17.49
N THR A 62 3.28 26.90 -16.36
CA THR A 62 2.51 28.14 -16.15
C THR A 62 3.39 29.39 -16.22
N ILE A 63 4.55 29.40 -15.57
CA ILE A 63 5.47 30.56 -15.61
C ILE A 63 5.92 30.84 -17.05
N ILE A 64 6.27 29.82 -17.81
CA ILE A 64 6.75 29.98 -19.18
C ILE A 64 5.63 30.45 -20.10
N GLU A 65 4.41 29.92 -19.96
CA GLU A 65 3.26 30.37 -20.74
C GLU A 65 2.90 31.83 -20.44
N ASN A 66 2.91 32.24 -19.17
CA ASN A 66 2.67 33.62 -18.79
C ASN A 66 3.72 34.57 -19.38
N ASN A 67 4.99 34.16 -19.34
CA ASN A 67 6.08 34.94 -19.95
C ASN A 67 5.96 35.02 -21.48
N ARG A 68 5.49 33.95 -22.13
CA ARG A 68 5.21 33.95 -23.58
C ARG A 68 4.13 34.98 -23.93
N ILE A 69 2.99 34.92 -23.24
CA ILE A 69 1.88 35.86 -23.43
C ILE A 69 2.34 37.31 -23.19
N PHE A 70 3.15 37.53 -22.15
CA PHE A 70 3.74 38.84 -21.89
C PHE A 70 4.66 39.30 -23.03
N GLY A 71 5.55 38.42 -23.51
CA GLY A 71 6.44 38.71 -24.64
C GLY A 71 5.68 39.08 -25.92
N GLU A 72 4.63 38.33 -26.25
CA GLU A 72 3.74 38.60 -27.39
C GLU A 72 3.02 39.94 -27.24
N SER A 73 2.54 40.24 -26.04
CA SER A 73 1.90 41.53 -25.75
C SER A 73 2.88 42.69 -25.92
N MET A 74 4.12 42.52 -25.45
CA MET A 74 5.17 43.52 -25.62
C MET A 74 5.57 43.71 -27.08
N GLN A 75 5.61 42.64 -27.89
CA GLN A 75 5.85 42.75 -29.34
C GLN A 75 4.78 43.59 -30.02
N LEU A 76 3.50 43.32 -29.74
CA LEU A 76 2.39 44.09 -30.30
C LEU A 76 2.44 45.57 -29.89
N LEU A 77 2.76 45.86 -28.63
CA LEU A 77 2.82 47.23 -28.12
C LEU A 77 4.00 48.06 -28.66
N ASN A 78 5.08 47.41 -29.09
CA ASN A 78 6.32 48.08 -29.48
C ASN A 78 6.63 47.97 -30.98
N GLN A 79 5.66 47.51 -31.77
CA GLN A 79 5.81 47.45 -33.22
C GLN A 79 6.05 48.85 -33.81
N GLY A 80 7.08 48.99 -34.64
CA GLY A 80 7.47 50.27 -35.23
C GLY A 80 8.19 51.23 -34.28
N THR A 81 8.48 50.81 -33.04
CA THR A 81 9.27 51.60 -32.09
C THR A 81 10.76 51.27 -32.19
N ALA A 82 11.62 52.13 -31.63
CA ALA A 82 13.07 51.86 -31.53
C ALA A 82 13.41 50.60 -30.70
N TYR A 83 12.47 50.07 -29.92
CA TYR A 83 12.67 48.91 -29.06
C TYR A 83 12.26 47.57 -29.70
N GLU A 84 11.64 47.59 -30.89
CA GLU A 84 11.12 46.41 -31.57
C GLU A 84 12.16 45.28 -31.69
N GLY A 85 13.38 45.61 -32.10
CA GLY A 85 14.46 44.63 -32.25
C GLY A 85 14.86 43.93 -30.95
N ILE A 86 14.89 44.67 -29.84
CA ILE A 86 15.22 44.13 -28.51
C ILE A 86 14.12 43.18 -28.05
N ILE A 87 12.85 43.58 -28.21
CA ILE A 87 11.69 42.81 -27.79
C ILE A 87 11.55 41.54 -28.64
N ASN A 88 11.78 41.62 -29.95
CA ASN A 88 11.82 40.45 -30.83
C ASN A 88 12.90 39.46 -30.40
N GLY A 89 14.10 39.94 -30.03
CA GLY A 89 15.17 39.09 -29.49
C GLY A 89 14.79 38.39 -28.17
N ALA A 90 14.04 39.08 -27.30
CA ALA A 90 13.53 38.50 -26.06
C ALA A 90 12.46 37.42 -26.33
N SER A 91 11.49 37.69 -27.22
CA SER A 91 10.46 36.71 -27.61
C SER A 91 11.04 35.43 -28.22
N VAL A 92 12.07 35.54 -29.07
CA VAL A 92 12.75 34.34 -29.63
C VAL A 92 13.33 33.47 -28.51
N LYS A 93 13.96 34.08 -27.51
CA LYS A 93 14.52 33.35 -26.36
C LYS A 93 13.42 32.73 -25.50
N LEU A 94 12.31 33.43 -25.29
CA LEU A 94 11.15 32.90 -24.56
C LEU A 94 10.54 31.69 -25.28
N ASN A 95 10.39 31.75 -26.61
CA ASN A 95 9.90 30.62 -27.41
C ASN A 95 10.85 29.40 -27.33
N ALA A 96 12.16 29.63 -27.26
CA ALA A 96 13.11 28.54 -27.05
C ALA A 96 12.94 27.82 -25.70
N LEU A 97 12.36 28.47 -24.68
CA LEU A 97 12.07 27.84 -23.38
C LEU A 97 10.98 26.76 -23.47
N GLU A 98 10.13 26.77 -24.49
CA GLU A 98 9.11 25.74 -24.71
C GLU A 98 9.74 24.35 -24.88
N ILE A 99 10.92 24.28 -25.52
CA ILE A 99 11.68 23.03 -25.65
C ILE A 99 12.08 22.50 -24.27
N HIS A 100 12.44 23.38 -23.35
CA HIS A 100 12.79 23.01 -21.98
C HIS A 100 11.57 22.55 -21.19
N VAL A 101 10.39 23.19 -21.36
CA VAL A 101 9.12 22.71 -20.78
C VAL A 101 8.82 21.29 -21.24
N LYS A 102 8.86 21.03 -22.55
CA LYS A 102 8.60 19.70 -23.12
C LYS A 102 9.57 18.66 -22.56
N LYS A 103 10.85 19.01 -22.38
CA LYS A 103 11.85 18.12 -21.74
C LYS A 103 11.49 17.84 -20.28
N ILE A 104 11.13 18.85 -19.50
CA ILE A 104 10.74 18.71 -18.09
C ILE A 104 9.50 17.83 -17.95
N GLN A 105 8.47 18.08 -18.77
CA GLN A 105 7.27 17.23 -18.83
C GLN A 105 7.61 15.79 -19.21
N GLY A 106 8.51 15.58 -20.18
CA GLY A 106 8.98 14.24 -20.53
C GLY A 106 9.69 13.52 -19.38
N VAL A 107 10.50 14.23 -18.59
CA VAL A 107 11.12 13.69 -17.36
C VAL A 107 10.07 13.37 -16.32
N GLN A 108 9.10 14.26 -16.10
CA GLN A 108 7.99 14.06 -15.17
C GLN A 108 7.21 12.78 -15.52
N VAL A 109 6.83 12.58 -16.78
CA VAL A 109 6.08 11.39 -17.23
C VAL A 109 6.87 10.10 -16.97
N LYS A 110 8.18 10.11 -17.25
CA LYS A 110 9.04 8.96 -16.96
C LYS A 110 9.14 8.67 -15.46
N LEU A 111 9.31 9.72 -14.66
CA LEU A 111 9.37 9.61 -13.21
C LEU A 111 8.05 9.08 -12.64
N GLU A 112 6.93 9.58 -13.13
CA GLU A 112 5.60 9.14 -12.74
C GLU A 112 5.39 7.66 -13.04
N ARG A 113 5.73 7.20 -14.25
CA ARG A 113 5.63 5.78 -14.62
C ARG A 113 6.45 4.88 -13.68
N ASN A 114 7.71 5.26 -13.42
CA ASN A 114 8.59 4.48 -12.55
C ASN A 114 8.08 4.47 -11.10
N THR A 115 7.62 5.62 -10.62
CA THR A 115 7.12 5.78 -9.26
C THR A 115 5.81 5.01 -9.05
N ASN A 116 4.88 5.08 -9.99
CA ASN A 116 3.63 4.31 -9.95
C ASN A 116 3.90 2.80 -9.92
N THR A 117 4.90 2.32 -10.67
CA THR A 117 5.31 0.91 -10.62
C THR A 117 5.76 0.50 -9.20
N ILE A 118 6.48 1.37 -8.50
CA ILE A 118 6.93 1.11 -7.12
C ILE A 118 5.73 1.17 -6.16
N ILE A 119 4.86 2.17 -6.28
CA ILE A 119 3.66 2.32 -5.45
C ILE A 119 2.73 1.12 -5.62
N GLU A 120 2.54 0.62 -6.83
CA GLU A 120 1.76 -0.59 -7.09
C GLU A 120 2.35 -1.82 -6.39
N LYS A 121 3.67 -2.00 -6.43
CA LYS A 121 4.34 -3.08 -5.69
C LYS A 121 4.14 -2.96 -4.19
N ILE A 122 4.27 -1.75 -3.63
CA ILE A 122 4.01 -1.48 -2.21
C ILE A 122 2.55 -1.78 -1.88
N SER A 123 1.60 -1.32 -2.70
CA SER A 123 0.16 -1.57 -2.50
C SER A 123 -0.16 -3.07 -2.50
N LYS A 124 0.40 -3.84 -3.45
CA LYS A 124 0.27 -5.30 -3.48
C LYS A 124 0.84 -5.95 -2.23
N PHE A 125 2.01 -5.51 -1.76
CA PHE A 125 2.60 -5.99 -0.52
C PHE A 125 1.72 -5.67 0.71
N LEU A 126 1.15 -4.47 0.81
CA LEU A 126 0.28 -4.11 1.92
C LEU A 126 -1.02 -4.93 1.93
N LYS A 127 -1.60 -5.22 0.76
CA LYS A 127 -2.74 -6.15 0.65
C LYS A 127 -2.38 -7.58 1.09
N LEU A 128 -1.16 -8.03 0.82
CA LEU A 128 -0.66 -9.31 1.33
C LEU A 128 -0.57 -9.29 2.87
N ILE A 129 -0.06 -8.20 3.47
CA ILE A 129 -0.02 -8.03 4.92
C ILE A 129 -1.43 -8.03 5.54
N GLU A 130 -2.40 -7.35 4.91
CA GLU A 130 -3.79 -7.38 5.35
C GLU A 130 -4.35 -8.81 5.30
N THR A 131 -4.18 -9.50 4.18
CA THR A 131 -4.63 -10.89 4.00
C THR A 131 -4.00 -11.82 5.04
N ARG A 132 -2.70 -11.65 5.31
CA ARG A 132 -1.98 -12.40 6.35
C ARG A 132 -2.59 -12.15 7.73
N GLU A 133 -2.91 -10.90 8.08
CA GLU A 133 -3.54 -10.59 9.37
C GLU A 133 -4.93 -11.24 9.48
N GLU A 134 -5.69 -11.30 8.40
CA GLU A 134 -6.97 -12.03 8.40
C GLU A 134 -6.78 -13.53 8.66
N GLN A 135 -5.77 -14.13 8.06
CA GLN A 135 -5.44 -15.54 8.26
C GLN A 135 -4.92 -15.81 9.68
N ARG A 136 -4.13 -14.89 10.26
CA ARG A 136 -3.72 -14.94 11.68
C ARG A 136 -4.94 -14.96 12.60
N VAL A 137 -5.91 -14.09 12.37
CA VAL A 137 -7.15 -14.03 13.17
C VAL A 137 -7.91 -15.37 13.10
N GLN A 138 -7.96 -16.00 11.92
CA GLN A 138 -8.58 -17.32 11.77
C GLN A 138 -7.81 -18.41 12.54
N TYR A 139 -6.49 -18.43 12.40
CA TYR A 139 -5.61 -19.33 13.13
C TYR A 139 -5.81 -19.19 14.65
N ASP A 140 -5.77 -17.97 15.18
CA ASP A 140 -5.92 -17.72 16.61
C ASP A 140 -7.33 -18.06 17.12
N TYR A 141 -8.36 -17.82 16.33
CA TYR A 141 -9.72 -18.25 16.67
C TYR A 141 -9.78 -19.76 16.88
N TYR A 142 -9.28 -20.57 15.93
CA TYR A 142 -9.33 -22.02 16.06
C TYR A 142 -8.38 -22.54 17.14
N ARG A 143 -7.21 -21.92 17.31
CA ARG A 143 -6.29 -22.24 18.42
C ARG A 143 -6.98 -22.08 19.77
N ASN A 144 -7.62 -20.93 19.99
CA ASN A 144 -8.30 -20.65 21.25
C ASN A 144 -9.50 -21.58 21.46
N LYS A 145 -10.23 -21.90 20.40
CA LYS A 145 -11.36 -22.83 20.43
C LYS A 145 -10.94 -24.25 20.76
N LEU A 146 -9.83 -24.74 20.20
CA LEU A 146 -9.27 -26.05 20.56
C LEU A 146 -8.81 -26.08 22.01
N ASN A 147 -8.09 -25.05 22.46
CA ASN A 147 -7.69 -24.91 23.87
C ASN A 147 -8.89 -24.92 24.84
N GLU A 148 -10.06 -24.44 24.41
CA GLU A 148 -11.31 -24.53 25.19
C GLU A 148 -11.90 -25.96 25.19
N MET A 149 -11.88 -26.64 24.05
CA MET A 149 -12.39 -28.01 23.87
C MET A 149 -11.51 -29.07 24.53
N GLU A 150 -10.23 -28.78 24.73
CA GLU A 150 -9.24 -29.66 25.37
C GLU A 150 -9.25 -29.60 26.89
N ARG A 151 -10.02 -28.68 27.49
CA ARG A 151 -10.14 -28.59 28.96
C ARG A 151 -10.78 -29.86 29.54
N PRO A 152 -10.41 -30.26 30.76
CA PRO A 152 -11.04 -31.40 31.41
C PRO A 152 -12.58 -31.28 31.43
N GLY A 153 -13.27 -32.36 31.06
CA GLY A 153 -14.74 -32.39 30.99
C GLY A 153 -15.35 -31.76 29.73
N LYS A 154 -14.56 -31.43 28.71
CA LYS A 154 -15.01 -30.88 27.42
C LYS A 154 -14.91 -31.88 26.28
N GLU A 155 -15.20 -31.42 25.07
CA GLU A 155 -15.41 -32.25 23.87
C GLU A 155 -14.27 -33.24 23.59
N ALA A 156 -13.01 -32.84 23.79
CA ALA A 156 -11.85 -33.71 23.55
C ALA A 156 -11.79 -34.93 24.51
N HIS A 157 -12.38 -34.81 25.70
CA HIS A 157 -12.42 -35.86 26.73
C HIS A 157 -13.79 -36.54 26.83
N SER A 158 -14.74 -36.17 25.94
CA SER A 158 -16.09 -36.70 25.98
C SER A 158 -16.14 -38.14 25.48
N ARG A 159 -17.00 -38.96 26.10
CA ARG A 159 -17.30 -40.31 25.62
C ARG A 159 -18.34 -40.30 24.48
N LYS A 160 -18.95 -39.15 24.19
CA LYS A 160 -19.95 -39.01 23.12
C LYS A 160 -19.27 -38.85 21.77
N ALA A 161 -19.69 -39.65 20.79
CA ALA A 161 -19.15 -39.61 19.43
C ALA A 161 -19.30 -38.23 18.78
N GLU A 162 -20.43 -37.54 19.01
CA GLU A 162 -20.70 -36.20 18.46
C GLU A 162 -19.70 -35.13 18.94
N ASP A 163 -19.30 -35.19 20.20
CA ASP A 163 -18.34 -34.27 20.79
C ASP A 163 -16.94 -34.52 20.23
N GLN A 164 -16.56 -35.78 20.08
CA GLN A 164 -15.29 -36.20 19.46
C GLN A 164 -15.25 -35.78 17.98
N GLU A 165 -16.35 -35.94 17.24
CA GLU A 165 -16.46 -35.47 15.85
C GLU A 165 -16.36 -33.94 15.78
N LYS A 166 -17.00 -33.22 16.70
CA LYS A 166 -16.90 -31.76 16.77
C LYS A 166 -15.46 -31.31 17.04
N TYR A 167 -14.74 -31.95 17.95
CA TYR A 167 -13.33 -31.68 18.21
C TYR A 167 -12.50 -31.93 16.95
N SER A 168 -12.61 -33.12 16.35
CA SER A 168 -11.90 -33.49 15.11
C SER A 168 -12.13 -32.50 13.96
N ARG A 169 -13.37 -32.06 13.73
CA ARG A 169 -13.67 -31.04 12.71
C ARG A 169 -13.00 -29.70 12.99
N ASN A 170 -12.89 -29.28 14.26
CA ASN A 170 -12.17 -28.04 14.59
C ASN A 170 -10.66 -28.22 14.50
N GLN A 171 -10.12 -29.42 14.74
CA GLN A 171 -8.71 -29.74 14.54
C GLN A 171 -8.32 -29.57 13.07
N THR A 172 -9.08 -30.16 12.15
CA THR A 172 -8.84 -29.99 10.71
C THR A 172 -8.93 -28.52 10.27
N LYS A 173 -9.86 -27.74 10.84
CA LYS A 173 -9.98 -26.30 10.56
C LYS A 173 -8.78 -25.51 11.10
N PHE A 174 -8.26 -25.86 12.27
CA PHE A 174 -7.05 -25.29 12.84
C PHE A 174 -5.82 -25.59 11.98
N ASP A 175 -5.60 -26.85 11.60
CA ASP A 175 -4.42 -27.25 10.83
C ASP A 175 -4.36 -26.50 9.49
N LYS A 176 -5.51 -26.39 8.82
CA LYS A 176 -5.63 -25.63 7.57
C LYS A 176 -5.40 -24.13 7.76
N ALA A 177 -5.96 -23.54 8.82
CA ALA A 177 -5.75 -22.12 9.12
C ALA A 177 -4.29 -21.82 9.45
N LYS A 178 -3.61 -22.73 10.17
CA LYS A 178 -2.19 -22.66 10.46
C LYS A 178 -1.36 -22.72 9.19
N GLU A 179 -1.59 -23.71 8.32
CA GLU A 179 -0.89 -23.84 7.04
C GLU A 179 -1.02 -22.57 6.19
N THR A 180 -2.24 -22.04 6.09
CA THR A 180 -2.53 -20.83 5.29
C THR A 180 -1.83 -19.59 5.87
N PHE A 181 -1.82 -19.43 7.20
CA PHE A 181 -1.11 -18.34 7.87
C PHE A 181 0.43 -18.47 7.77
N ASP A 182 0.96 -19.69 7.87
CA ASP A 182 2.38 -19.98 7.73
C ASP A 182 2.85 -19.68 6.29
N GLU A 183 2.04 -20.00 5.28
CA GLU A 183 2.30 -19.71 3.87
C GLU A 183 2.36 -18.21 3.59
N SER A 184 1.34 -17.43 4.01
CA SER A 184 1.35 -15.98 3.80
C SER A 184 2.43 -15.27 4.61
N THR A 185 2.79 -15.79 5.78
CA THR A 185 3.93 -15.30 6.57
C THR A 185 5.24 -15.51 5.82
N ARG A 186 5.41 -16.67 5.17
CA ARG A 186 6.59 -16.96 4.35
C ARG A 186 6.64 -16.04 3.13
N GLU A 187 5.51 -15.86 2.44
CA GLU A 187 5.42 -14.97 1.29
C GLU A 187 5.74 -13.52 1.66
N ALA A 188 5.16 -13.02 2.77
CA ALA A 188 5.41 -11.66 3.25
C ALA A 188 6.89 -11.45 3.60
N ASN A 189 7.53 -12.40 4.30
CA ASN A 189 8.96 -12.32 4.61
C ASN A 189 9.82 -12.33 3.34
N HIS A 190 9.52 -13.21 2.39
CA HIS A 190 10.22 -13.26 1.11
C HIS A 190 10.12 -11.94 0.34
N LYS A 191 8.93 -11.32 0.31
CA LYS A 191 8.72 -10.01 -0.34
C LYS A 191 9.49 -8.88 0.34
N LEU A 192 9.70 -8.95 1.65
CA LEU A 192 10.49 -7.96 2.38
C LEU A 192 12.00 -8.12 2.15
N GLU A 193 12.47 -9.27 1.66
CA GLU A 193 13.89 -9.57 1.40
C GLU A 193 14.34 -9.19 -0.02
N GLN A 194 13.39 -8.96 -0.93
CA GLN A 194 13.61 -8.45 -2.27
C GLN A 194 13.74 -6.91 -2.29
#